data_AF-A0A9P0FMK3-F1
#
_entry.id   AF-A0A9P0FMK3-F1
#
_cell.length_a   1.000
_cell.length_b   1.000
_cell.length_c   1.000
_cell.angle_alpha   90.00
_cell.angle_beta   90.00
_cell.angle_gamma   90.00
#
_symmetry.space_group_name_H-M   'P 1'
#
loop_
_entity.id
_entity.type
_entity.pdbx_description
1 polymer ?
#
loop_
_entity_poly.entity_id
_entity_poly.type
_entity_poly.pdbx_seq_one_letter_code
_entity_poly.pdbx_strand_id
1 'polypeptide(L)'
;MSILFTVWTSNREQKRFIIEKEGINLLERVILKASEKFSLNGSTLVLESNGTPVEQDEVLLILKSEILILLASGEQWIPPDAQKSLESTNGVCSLTTTETISTFSTKSFSEKNNTLVDITNTPVVLADANFEFIWANFEVPWQKIPYNLIEILELGQKWQDCKPNISEICHTIVYEMRLIKTKIPIMENLTKNS
;
A
#
# COMPACT_ATOMS: atom_id res chain seq x y z
N MET A 1 10.86 -10.82 24.99
CA MET A 1 11.45 -9.83 24.06
C MET A 1 10.53 -8.59 24.03
N SER A 2 11.02 -7.38 23.73
CA SER A 2 10.14 -6.22 23.49
C SER A 2 9.91 -6.07 21.99
N ILE A 3 8.67 -5.85 21.60
CA ILE A 3 8.24 -5.75 20.20
C ILE A 3 7.67 -4.35 19.95
N LEU A 4 7.99 -3.79 18.80
CA LEU A 4 7.53 -2.49 18.34
C LEU A 4 6.46 -2.71 17.27
N PHE A 5 5.29 -2.10 17.46
CA PHE A 5 4.20 -2.08 16.50
C PHE A 5 3.96 -0.66 16.00
N THR A 6 3.65 -0.54 14.71
CA THR A 6 3.24 0.72 14.09
C THR A 6 1.73 0.73 13.98
N VAL A 7 1.06 1.63 14.72
CA VAL A 7 -0.40 1.73 14.75
C VAL A 7 -0.82 3.11 14.26
N TRP A 8 -1.86 3.15 13.44
CA TRP A 8 -2.53 4.37 12.96
C TRP A 8 -3.99 4.40 13.42
N THR A 9 -4.58 5.59 13.42
CA THR A 9 -6.03 5.78 13.57
C THR A 9 -6.77 5.37 12.30
N SER A 10 -8.08 5.09 12.42
CA SER A 10 -8.96 4.72 11.29
C SER A 10 -8.94 5.73 10.13
N ASN A 11 -8.82 7.02 10.43
CA ASN A 11 -8.69 8.10 9.45
C ASN A 11 -7.26 8.31 8.91
N ARG A 12 -6.29 7.52 9.35
CA ARG A 12 -4.87 7.66 9.02
C ARG A 12 -4.29 9.05 9.29
N GLU A 13 -4.85 9.83 10.23
CA GLU A 13 -4.29 11.14 10.58
C GLU A 13 -3.16 11.03 11.61
N GLN A 14 -3.27 10.08 12.53
CA GLN A 14 -2.33 9.93 13.63
C GLN A 14 -1.62 8.58 13.56
N LYS A 15 -0.29 8.63 13.64
CA LYS A 15 0.60 7.47 13.71
C LYS A 15 1.30 7.43 15.08
N ARG A 16 1.25 6.28 15.75
CA ARG A 16 1.97 6.05 17.02
C ARG A 16 2.67 4.72 17.01
N PHE A 17 3.79 4.68 17.73
CA PHE A 17 4.52 3.46 18.01
C PHE A 17 4.09 2.87 19.35
N ILE A 18 3.75 1.58 19.35
CA ILE A 18 3.38 0.83 20.55
C ILE A 18 4.50 -0.17 20.82
N ILE A 19 5.12 -0.07 21.99
CA ILE A 19 6.18 -1.00 22.42
C ILE A 19 5.58 -1.87 23.51
N GLU A 20 5.58 -3.18 23.34
CA GLU A 20 5.03 -4.10 24.33
C GLU A 20 5.90 -5.34 24.49
N LYS A 21 5.86 -5.96 25.67
CA LYS A 21 6.60 -7.20 25.90
C LYS A 21 5.82 -8.37 25.32
N GLU A 22 6.53 -9.26 24.66
CA GLU A 22 6.04 -10.57 24.26
C GLU A 22 5.56 -11.35 25.50
N GLY A 23 4.37 -11.92 25.40
CA GLY A 23 3.71 -12.66 26.49
C GLY A 23 2.20 -12.76 26.26
N ILE A 24 1.52 -13.53 27.10
CA ILE A 24 0.10 -13.89 27.01
C ILE A 24 -0.80 -12.64 26.93
N ASN A 25 -1.77 -12.57 26.02
CA ASN A 25 -2.66 -11.41 25.80
C ASN A 25 -1.93 -10.18 25.23
N LEU A 26 -0.99 -10.42 24.31
CA LEU A 26 -0.25 -9.36 23.65
C LEU A 26 -1.17 -8.41 22.87
N LEU A 27 -2.12 -8.96 22.12
CA LEU A 27 -3.07 -8.21 21.30
C LEU A 27 -3.91 -7.26 22.15
N GLU A 28 -4.51 -7.77 23.23
CA GLU A 28 -5.30 -6.95 24.15
C GLU A 28 -4.47 -5.83 24.78
N ARG A 29 -3.24 -6.11 25.20
CA ARG A 29 -2.31 -5.07 25.72
C ARG A 29 -1.98 -4.02 24.67
N VAL A 30 -1.74 -4.43 23.43
CA VAL A 30 -1.44 -3.50 22.32
C VAL A 30 -2.64 -2.61 22.02
N ILE A 31 -3.84 -3.17 21.99
CA ILE A 31 -5.10 -2.43 21.79
C ILE A 31 -5.31 -1.42 22.93
N LEU A 32 -5.17 -1.85 24.19
CA LEU A 32 -5.36 -1.00 25.35
C LEU A 32 -4.37 0.17 25.37
N LYS A 33 -3.10 -0.11 25.10
CA LYS A 33 -2.04 0.91 25.06
C LYS A 33 -2.17 1.85 23.87
N ALA A 34 -2.62 1.35 22.72
CA ALA A 34 -2.92 2.20 21.57
C ALA A 34 -4.13 3.10 21.86
N SER A 35 -5.19 2.53 22.44
CA SER A 35 -6.40 3.26 22.86
C SER A 35 -6.08 4.41 23.81
N GLU A 36 -5.23 4.16 24.82
CA GLU A 36 -4.75 5.20 25.74
C GLU A 36 -3.98 6.30 24.99
N LYS A 37 -3.08 5.94 24.07
CA LYS A 37 -2.26 6.91 23.33
C LYS A 37 -3.03 7.77 22.33
N PHE A 38 -4.12 7.24 21.78
CA PHE A 38 -4.96 7.95 20.82
C PHE A 38 -6.20 8.58 21.48
N SER A 39 -6.40 8.38 22.79
CA SER A 39 -7.59 8.83 23.53
C SER A 39 -8.90 8.36 22.90
N LEU A 40 -8.92 7.13 22.38
CA LEU A 40 -10.08 6.53 21.72
C LEU A 40 -10.38 5.13 22.27
N ASN A 41 -11.63 4.71 22.20
CA ASN A 41 -12.05 3.40 22.69
C ASN A 41 -11.84 2.34 21.59
N GLY A 42 -10.58 1.95 21.41
CA GLY A 42 -10.16 0.99 20.39
C GLY A 42 -10.65 -0.41 20.75
N SER A 43 -11.30 -1.06 19.80
CA SER A 43 -11.88 -2.40 19.97
C SER A 43 -11.13 -3.45 19.17
N THR A 44 -10.73 -3.10 17.94
CA THR A 44 -10.24 -4.05 16.96
C THR A 44 -9.02 -3.49 16.28
N LEU A 45 -8.04 -4.37 16.03
CA LEU A 45 -6.84 -4.06 15.30
C LEU A 45 -6.91 -4.74 13.94
N VAL A 46 -6.69 -4.00 12.87
CA VAL A 46 -6.76 -4.52 11.50
C VAL A 46 -5.49 -4.16 10.73
N LEU A 47 -5.18 -4.90 9.67
CA LEU A 47 -4.10 -4.56 8.75
C LEU A 47 -4.45 -3.32 7.92
N GLU A 48 -3.49 -2.42 7.77
CA GLU A 48 -3.69 -1.20 6.98
C GLU A 48 -3.91 -1.51 5.49
N SER A 49 -3.22 -2.53 4.97
CA SER A 49 -3.20 -2.91 3.55
C SER A 49 -4.53 -3.44 3.03
N ASN A 50 -5.22 -4.26 3.82
CA ASN A 50 -6.41 -4.98 3.36
C ASN A 50 -7.57 -5.01 4.38
N GLY A 51 -7.41 -4.39 5.55
CA GLY A 51 -8.44 -4.35 6.58
C GLY A 51 -8.69 -5.67 7.32
N THR A 52 -7.85 -6.69 7.11
CA THR A 52 -8.02 -7.98 7.78
C THR A 52 -7.84 -7.83 9.29
N PRO A 53 -8.79 -8.29 10.12
CA PRO A 53 -8.68 -8.20 11.57
C PRO A 53 -7.59 -9.14 12.12
N VAL A 54 -6.86 -8.66 13.12
CA VAL A 54 -5.89 -9.43 13.87
C VAL A 54 -6.58 -9.98 15.12
N GLU A 55 -6.84 -11.28 15.13
CA GLU A 55 -7.62 -11.94 16.20
C GLU A 55 -6.75 -12.64 17.25
N GLN A 56 -5.47 -12.91 16.93
CA GLN A 56 -4.60 -13.76 17.74
C GLN A 56 -3.22 -13.14 17.96
N ASP A 57 -2.64 -13.41 19.13
CA ASP A 57 -1.29 -12.94 19.52
C ASP A 57 -0.20 -13.44 18.56
N GLU A 58 -0.30 -14.70 18.09
CA GLU A 58 0.64 -15.31 17.15
C GLU A 58 0.65 -14.59 15.80
N VAL A 59 -0.53 -14.25 15.31
CA VAL A 59 -0.71 -13.49 14.06
C VAL A 59 -0.12 -12.09 14.23
N LEU A 60 -0.39 -11.44 15.36
CA LEU A 60 0.19 -10.12 15.66
C LEU A 60 1.72 -10.14 15.66
N LEU A 61 2.35 -11.19 16.19
CA LEU A 61 3.81 -11.36 16.19
C LEU A 61 4.41 -11.48 14.78
N ILE A 62 3.73 -12.19 13.89
CA ILE A 62 4.12 -12.32 12.48
C ILE A 62 4.03 -10.95 11.79
N LEU A 63 3.00 -10.17 12.10
CA LEU A 63 2.70 -8.86 11.51
C LEU A 63 3.43 -7.68 12.19
N LYS A 64 4.45 -7.93 13.01
CA LYS A 64 5.17 -6.85 13.75
C LYS A 64 5.79 -5.77 12.87
N SER A 65 6.11 -6.08 11.60
CA SER A 65 6.64 -5.13 10.61
C SER A 65 5.56 -4.39 9.84
N GLU A 66 4.31 -4.85 9.92
CA GLU A 66 3.19 -4.27 9.19
C GLU A 66 2.62 -3.05 9.91
N ILE A 67 1.88 -2.26 9.14
CA ILE A 67 1.12 -1.14 9.68
C ILE A 67 -0.26 -1.64 10.08
N LEU A 68 -0.64 -1.33 11.32
CA LEU A 68 -1.92 -1.70 11.89
C LEU A 68 -2.80 -0.46 12.05
N ILE A 69 -4.10 -0.65 11.93
CA ILE A 69 -5.12 0.38 12.13
C ILE A 69 -5.93 -0.01 13.35
N LEU A 70 -6.03 0.92 14.30
CA LEU A 70 -6.91 0.77 15.46
C LEU A 70 -8.30 1.32 15.10
N LEU A 71 -9.31 0.46 15.21
CA LEU A 71 -10.71 0.78 14.97
C LEU A 71 -11.44 0.93 16.31
N ALA A 72 -12.20 2.02 16.47
CA ALA A 72 -13.11 2.17 17.58
C ALA A 72 -14.35 1.26 17.42
N SER A 73 -15.13 1.11 18.49
CA SER A 73 -16.37 0.33 18.42
C SER A 73 -17.33 0.89 17.36
N GLY A 74 -17.71 0.05 16.39
CA GLY A 74 -18.61 0.42 15.29
C GLY A 74 -17.92 1.10 14.09
N GLU A 75 -16.62 1.32 14.14
CA GLU A 75 -15.85 1.79 12.98
C GLU A 75 -15.50 0.63 12.04
N GLN A 76 -15.43 0.92 10.76
CA GLN A 76 -15.00 -0.03 9.73
C GLN A 76 -13.70 0.45 9.09
N TRP A 77 -12.89 -0.50 8.67
CA TRP A 77 -11.71 -0.17 7.87
C TRP A 77 -12.14 0.39 6.52
N ILE A 78 -11.54 1.52 6.14
CA ILE A 78 -11.76 2.16 4.86
C ILE A 78 -10.48 2.02 4.03
N PRO A 79 -10.55 1.52 2.78
CA PRO A 79 -9.39 1.49 1.89
C PRO A 79 -8.80 2.90 1.70
N PRO A 80 -7.47 3.02 1.54
CA PRO A 80 -6.81 4.32 1.33
C PRO A 80 -7.41 5.12 0.15
N ASP A 81 -7.87 4.44 -0.89
CA ASP A 81 -8.43 5.07 -2.09
C ASP A 81 -9.83 5.65 -1.87
N ALA A 82 -10.61 5.07 -0.95
CA ALA A 82 -11.97 5.51 -0.65
C ALA A 82 -12.00 6.77 0.25
N GLN A 83 -10.96 7.04 1.03
CA GLN A 83 -10.89 8.23 1.90
C GLN A 83 -10.76 9.54 1.12
N LYS A 84 -10.21 9.51 -0.10
CA LYS A 84 -10.11 10.70 -0.97
C LYS A 84 -11.44 11.14 -1.58
N SER A 85 -12.46 10.28 -1.55
CA SER A 85 -13.76 10.56 -2.17
C SER A 85 -14.76 11.25 -1.22
N LEU A 86 -14.46 11.38 0.07
CA LEU A 86 -15.42 11.88 1.08
C LEU A 86 -15.27 13.38 1.39
N GLU A 87 -14.23 14.06 0.90
CA GLU A 87 -14.07 15.52 1.08
C GLU A 87 -14.89 16.36 0.08
N SER A 88 -15.74 15.74 -0.74
CA SER A 88 -16.65 16.44 -1.65
C SER A 88 -18.02 15.81 -1.63
N THR A 89 -18.81 16.11 -0.59
CA THR A 89 -20.23 16.50 -0.69
C THR A 89 -20.79 16.66 0.73
N ASN A 90 -20.84 17.90 1.22
CA ASN A 90 -21.87 18.28 2.18
C ASN A 90 -23.21 18.27 1.43
N GLY A 91 -23.97 17.19 1.61
CA GLY A 91 -25.28 17.02 1.00
C GLY A 91 -26.13 16.10 1.87
N VAL A 92 -26.75 16.69 2.88
CA VAL A 92 -27.82 16.07 3.68
C VAL A 92 -28.88 15.52 2.73
N CYS A 93 -29.21 14.23 2.86
CA CYS A 93 -30.56 13.73 2.62
C CYS A 93 -30.76 12.40 3.37
N SER A 94 -31.48 12.51 4.48
CA SER A 94 -32.26 11.42 5.04
C SER A 94 -33.45 11.17 4.11
N LEU A 95 -33.69 9.93 3.68
CA LEU A 95 -35.01 9.31 3.80
C LEU A 95 -35.00 7.81 3.46
N THR A 96 -35.85 7.14 4.22
CA THR A 96 -36.31 5.75 4.31
C THR A 96 -36.67 5.02 3.00
N THR A 97 -36.35 3.72 3.01
CA THR A 97 -37.06 2.52 2.49
C THR A 97 -38.31 2.73 1.63
N THR A 98 -38.34 2.15 0.41
CA THR A 98 -39.26 1.04 0.01
C THR A 98 -39.08 0.65 -1.47
N GLU A 99 -39.33 -0.63 -1.72
CA GLU A 99 -39.23 -1.38 -2.99
C GLU A 99 -40.20 -0.85 -4.07
N THR A 100 -39.91 -1.04 -5.37
CA THR A 100 -40.75 -1.76 -6.37
C THR A 100 -40.25 -1.56 -7.83
N ILE A 101 -39.94 -2.68 -8.45
CA ILE A 101 -39.95 -3.12 -9.87
C ILE A 101 -40.60 -2.18 -10.92
N SER A 102 -39.94 -1.95 -12.09
CA SER A 102 -40.42 -2.36 -13.45
C SER A 102 -39.99 -1.46 -14.64
N THR A 103 -39.30 -2.11 -15.60
CA THR A 103 -39.35 -2.03 -17.08
C THR A 103 -39.26 -0.73 -17.90
N PHE A 104 -38.24 -0.73 -18.78
CA PHE A 104 -38.12 -0.27 -20.18
C PHE A 104 -38.98 0.91 -20.69
N SER A 105 -38.30 1.95 -21.21
CA SER A 105 -38.51 2.39 -22.59
C SER A 105 -37.43 3.36 -23.09
N THR A 106 -36.94 3.03 -24.27
CA THR A 106 -36.11 3.77 -25.21
C THR A 106 -36.66 5.15 -25.53
N LYS A 107 -35.80 6.18 -25.60
CA LYS A 107 -35.88 7.25 -26.60
C LYS A 107 -34.53 7.94 -26.81
N SER A 108 -34.12 7.89 -28.06
CA SER A 108 -33.00 8.55 -28.70
C SER A 108 -33.14 10.07 -28.70
N PHE A 109 -32.03 10.78 -28.54
CA PHE A 109 -31.75 12.00 -29.30
C PHE A 109 -30.25 12.02 -29.65
N SER A 110 -29.96 12.11 -30.94
CA SER A 110 -28.65 12.35 -31.51
C SER A 110 -28.56 13.79 -32.00
N GLU A 111 -27.44 14.46 -31.76
CA GLU A 111 -26.80 15.44 -32.64
C GLU A 111 -25.33 15.54 -32.16
N LYS A 112 -24.29 15.00 -32.81
CA LYS A 112 -23.73 15.23 -34.17
C LYS A 112 -23.47 16.74 -34.35
N ASN A 113 -22.27 17.29 -34.54
CA ASN A 113 -21.11 16.96 -35.41
C ASN A 113 -19.87 17.73 -34.85
N ASN A 114 -18.58 17.38 -35.04
CA ASN A 114 -17.89 17.11 -36.30
C ASN A 114 -16.54 16.37 -36.09
N THR A 115 -16.29 15.48 -37.04
CA THR A 115 -15.19 14.53 -37.34
C THR A 115 -13.83 15.17 -37.74
N LEU A 116 -12.68 14.63 -37.28
CA LEU A 116 -11.69 13.71 -37.95
C LEU A 116 -10.72 14.51 -38.88
N VAL A 117 -9.38 14.41 -38.92
CA VAL A 117 -8.36 13.33 -38.87
C VAL A 117 -6.99 14.04 -38.55
N ASP A 118 -5.93 13.51 -37.95
CA ASP A 118 -5.07 12.45 -38.50
C ASP A 118 -3.95 12.02 -37.49
N ILE A 119 -3.96 10.73 -37.19
CA ILE A 119 -2.88 9.75 -36.95
C ILE A 119 -1.48 10.26 -36.57
N THR A 120 -1.00 9.90 -35.37
CA THR A 120 0.25 9.11 -35.19
C THR A 120 0.32 8.49 -33.78
N ASN A 121 0.40 7.15 -33.77
CA ASN A 121 0.84 6.23 -32.72
C ASN A 121 1.19 6.79 -31.33
N THR A 122 0.30 6.59 -30.37
CA THR A 122 0.65 6.03 -29.04
C THR A 122 -0.62 5.41 -28.45
N PRO A 123 -0.59 4.20 -27.87
CA PRO A 123 -1.67 3.79 -27.00
C PRO A 123 -1.56 4.67 -25.75
N VAL A 124 -2.44 5.67 -25.65
CA VAL A 124 -2.73 6.32 -24.37
C VAL A 124 -3.45 5.25 -23.55
N VAL A 125 -2.67 4.43 -22.87
CA VAL A 125 -3.16 3.63 -21.76
C VAL A 125 -3.49 4.64 -20.67
N LEU A 126 -4.78 4.93 -20.54
CA LEU A 126 -5.37 5.37 -19.28
C LEU A 126 -5.01 4.30 -18.25
N ALA A 127 -3.84 4.43 -17.64
CA ALA A 127 -3.34 3.49 -16.66
C ALA A 127 -4.05 3.77 -15.34
N ASP A 128 -5.17 3.06 -15.18
CA ASP A 128 -5.83 2.84 -13.91
C ASP A 128 -4.81 2.48 -12.82
N ALA A 129 -5.05 3.03 -11.65
CA ALA A 129 -4.17 3.04 -10.49
C ALA A 129 -4.06 1.68 -9.77
N ASN A 130 -3.67 0.61 -10.46
CA ASN A 130 -3.29 -0.66 -9.80
C ASN A 130 -1.79 -0.66 -9.45
N PHE A 131 -1.44 -0.02 -8.33
CA PHE A 131 -0.06 0.02 -7.82
C PHE A 131 0.53 -1.37 -7.52
N GLU A 132 -0.29 -2.35 -7.19
CA GLU A 132 0.16 -3.71 -6.80
C GLU A 132 0.59 -4.58 -7.98
N PHE A 133 0.00 -4.41 -9.17
CA PHE A 133 0.28 -5.29 -10.31
C PHE A 133 1.47 -4.86 -11.18
N ILE A 134 1.94 -3.61 -11.04
CA ILE A 134 2.98 -3.05 -11.92
C ILE A 134 4.35 -3.69 -11.64
N TRP A 135 4.66 -3.98 -10.38
CA TRP A 135 5.95 -4.55 -9.99
C TRP A 135 5.95 -6.08 -9.93
N ALA A 136 4.77 -6.71 -9.81
CA ALA A 136 4.64 -8.17 -9.76
C ALA A 136 5.19 -8.87 -11.02
N ASN A 137 5.21 -8.15 -12.15
CA ASN A 137 5.72 -8.62 -13.44
C ASN A 137 7.07 -7.98 -13.81
N PHE A 138 7.74 -7.27 -12.89
CA PHE A 138 9.04 -6.68 -13.19
C PHE A 138 10.11 -7.77 -13.25
N GLU A 139 10.68 -7.98 -14.44
CA GLU A 139 11.83 -8.84 -14.62
C GLU A 139 13.12 -8.02 -14.54
N VAL A 140 14.09 -8.54 -13.79
CA VAL A 140 15.41 -7.92 -13.71
C VAL A 140 16.06 -7.98 -15.11
N PRO A 141 16.52 -6.85 -15.66
CA PRO A 141 17.04 -6.78 -17.02
C PRO A 141 18.50 -7.28 -17.05
N TRP A 142 18.72 -8.57 -16.78
CA TRP A 142 20.05 -9.19 -16.76
C TRP A 142 20.83 -8.96 -18.05
N GLN A 143 20.14 -8.87 -19.19
CA GLN A 143 20.74 -8.59 -20.50
C GLN A 143 21.36 -7.18 -20.61
N LYS A 144 20.94 -6.23 -19.76
CA LYS A 144 21.47 -4.86 -19.72
C LYS A 144 22.62 -4.70 -18.71
N ILE A 145 22.90 -5.74 -17.93
CA ILE A 145 23.99 -5.75 -16.97
C ILE A 145 25.24 -6.28 -17.68
N PRO A 146 26.35 -5.52 -17.71
CA PRO A 146 27.59 -5.98 -18.31
C PRO A 146 28.08 -7.29 -17.65
N TYR A 147 28.36 -8.30 -18.47
CA TYR A 147 28.73 -9.65 -18.00
C TYR A 147 30.00 -9.66 -17.14
N ASN A 148 30.95 -8.78 -17.43
CA ASN A 148 32.16 -8.60 -16.63
C ASN A 148 31.85 -8.21 -15.18
N LEU A 149 30.75 -7.49 -14.90
CA LEU A 149 30.36 -7.17 -13.52
C LEU A 149 29.80 -8.39 -12.79
N ILE A 150 29.08 -9.25 -13.50
CA ILE A 150 28.53 -10.50 -12.94
C ILE A 150 29.67 -11.47 -12.62
N GLU A 151 30.61 -11.64 -13.55
CA GLU A 151 31.78 -12.50 -13.38
C GLU A 151 32.64 -12.08 -12.17
N ILE A 152 32.85 -10.77 -11.97
CA ILE A 152 33.60 -10.26 -10.79
C ILE A 152 32.88 -10.61 -9.48
N LEU A 153 31.54 -10.65 -9.47
CA LEU A 153 30.77 -11.04 -8.29
C LEU A 153 30.80 -12.55 -8.03
N GLU A 154 30.78 -13.36 -9.10
CA GLU A 154 30.88 -14.83 -9.00
C GLU A 154 32.25 -15.28 -8.48
N LEU A 155 33.31 -14.54 -8.78
CA LEU A 155 34.67 -14.81 -8.32
C LEU A 155 34.88 -14.56 -6.82
N GLY A 156 33.88 -14.06 -6.09
CA GLY A 156 33.91 -13.95 -4.63
C GLY A 156 34.98 -12.99 -4.10
N GLN A 157 35.28 -11.93 -4.85
CA GLN A 157 36.24 -10.90 -4.40
C GLN A 157 35.75 -10.18 -3.14
N LYS A 158 36.68 -9.55 -2.43
CA LYS A 158 36.38 -8.83 -1.20
C LYS A 158 35.35 -7.72 -1.46
N TRP A 159 34.47 -7.49 -0.49
CA TRP A 159 33.39 -6.50 -0.58
C TRP A 159 33.83 -5.13 -1.10
N GLN A 160 35.03 -4.67 -0.69
CA GLN A 160 35.59 -3.38 -1.07
C GLN A 160 35.83 -3.26 -2.58
N ASP A 161 36.21 -4.35 -3.24
CA ASP A 161 36.53 -4.40 -4.67
C ASP A 161 35.26 -4.59 -5.51
N CYS A 162 34.25 -5.27 -4.96
CA CYS A 162 32.96 -5.54 -5.61
C CYS A 162 31.94 -4.39 -5.47
N LYS A 163 32.08 -3.53 -4.45
CA LYS A 163 31.16 -2.43 -4.17
C LYS A 163 30.82 -1.53 -5.38
N PRO A 164 31.78 -1.05 -6.20
CA PRO A 164 31.45 -0.23 -7.36
C PRO A 164 30.60 -0.99 -8.38
N ASN A 165 30.91 -2.27 -8.61
CA ASN A 165 30.20 -3.13 -9.57
C ASN A 165 28.75 -3.39 -9.12
N ILE A 166 28.54 -3.66 -7.83
CA ILE A 166 27.20 -3.79 -7.24
C ILE A 166 26.43 -2.48 -7.38
N SER A 167 27.08 -1.34 -7.11
CA SER A 167 26.44 -0.03 -7.24
C SER A 167 25.98 0.23 -8.68
N GLU A 168 26.80 -0.15 -9.67
CA GLU A 168 26.47 0.01 -11.08
C GLU A 168 25.30 -0.89 -11.50
N ILE A 169 25.29 -2.15 -11.06
CA ILE A 169 24.16 -3.07 -11.27
C ILE A 169 22.87 -2.49 -10.66
N CYS A 170 22.93 -2.02 -9.42
CA CYS A 170 21.79 -1.38 -8.75
C CYS A 170 21.31 -0.15 -9.52
N HIS A 171 22.20 0.71 -10.02
CA HIS A 171 21.82 1.87 -10.82
C HIS A 171 21.10 1.47 -12.11
N THR A 172 21.57 0.44 -12.80
CA THR A 172 20.93 -0.08 -14.02
C THR A 172 19.52 -0.59 -13.72
N ILE A 173 19.35 -1.38 -12.64
CA ILE A 173 18.04 -1.88 -12.23
C ILE A 173 17.11 -0.71 -11.85
N VAL A 174 17.59 0.22 -11.02
CA VAL A 174 16.82 1.40 -10.59
C VAL A 174 16.44 2.28 -11.77
N TYR A 175 17.33 2.46 -12.76
CA TYR A 175 17.03 3.20 -13.98
C TYR A 175 15.88 2.55 -14.75
N GLU A 176 15.92 1.23 -14.93
CA GLU A 176 14.89 0.48 -15.64
C GLU A 176 13.55 0.49 -14.89
N MET A 177 13.58 0.40 -13.57
CA MET A 177 12.41 0.61 -12.73
C MET A 177 11.83 2.03 -12.90
N ARG A 178 12.68 3.06 -13.01
CA ARG A 178 12.25 4.45 -13.22
C ARG A 178 11.61 4.69 -14.58
N LEU A 179 11.94 3.91 -15.61
CA LEU A 179 11.27 3.97 -16.90
C LEU A 179 9.80 3.53 -16.81
N ILE A 180 9.50 2.59 -15.93
CA ILE A 180 8.13 2.12 -15.66
C ILE A 180 7.39 3.13 -14.79
N LYS A 181 8.05 3.61 -13.73
CA LYS A 181 7.47 4.59 -12.81
C LYS A 181 8.53 5.45 -12.14
N THR A 182 8.39 6.76 -12.25
CA THR A 182 9.35 7.73 -11.73
C THR A 182 9.50 7.73 -10.21
N LYS A 183 8.47 7.28 -9.47
CA LYS A 183 8.53 7.01 -8.02
C LYS A 183 8.64 5.50 -7.77
N ILE A 184 9.85 5.06 -7.47
CA ILE A 184 10.10 3.72 -6.93
C ILE A 184 9.74 3.74 -5.43
N PRO A 185 8.96 2.77 -4.93
CA PRO A 185 8.73 2.63 -3.50
C PRO A 185 10.07 2.41 -2.78
N ILE A 186 10.42 3.32 -1.86
CA ILE A 186 11.60 3.15 -1.00
C ILE A 186 11.12 2.31 0.20
N MET A 187 11.77 1.17 0.46
CA MET A 187 11.60 0.45 1.72
C MET A 187 12.20 1.30 2.86
N GLU A 188 11.43 2.24 3.38
CA GLU A 188 11.70 2.80 4.70
C GLU A 188 11.31 1.73 5.73
N ASN A 189 12.30 1.25 6.50
CA ASN A 189 12.23 0.42 7.73
C ASN A 189 12.84 -1.00 7.66
N LEU A 190 14.16 -1.10 7.40
CA LEU A 190 14.95 -2.31 7.72
C LEU A 190 16.29 -2.02 8.42
N THR A 191 16.36 -1.02 9.30
CA THR A 191 17.59 -0.75 10.07
C THR A 191 17.32 -0.35 11.52
N LYS A 192 16.79 -1.25 12.35
CA LYS A 192 17.12 -1.31 13.78
C LYS A 192 17.08 -2.74 14.28
N ASN A 193 18.22 -3.43 14.20
CA ASN A 193 18.60 -4.52 15.11
C ASN A 193 20.14 -4.62 15.17
N SER A 194 20.72 -4.00 16.19
CA SER A 194 21.81 -4.55 16.98
C SER A 194 21.56 -4.13 18.42
#